data_AF-A0AAF0BWV2-F1
#
_entry.id   AF-A0AAF0BWV2-F1
#
_cell.length_a   1.000
_cell.length_b   1.000
_cell.length_c   1.000
_cell.angle_alpha   90.00
_cell.angle_beta   90.00
_cell.angle_gamma   90.00
#
_symmetry.space_group_name_H-M   'P 1'
#
loop_
_entity.id
_entity.type
_entity.pdbx_description
1 polymer ?
#
loop_
_entity_poly.entity_id
_entity_poly.type
_entity_poly.pdbx_seq_one_letter_code
_entity_poly.pdbx_strand_id
1 'polypeptide(L)'
;MNSRVAIAPPQLSVGRTAADVFLFVLFGLIAACTTTGTDKPDYELLEPSTMLSAPEPVVLTERYYSKDQVAHGKYLVELLGCSTCHTDGALVGSPNLHRLLAGSRTGIAFSDPLTQSNPGVVFPGNLTSDPETGIGLWNESDIIEMLRTGVNQYGQHTLSVMPWPAYAKITDDDAIAIAAYLLSLPPVKHVVPRKVRPGKRSEYDFVHFGVYRKSK
;
A
#
# COMPACT_ATOMS: atom_id res chain seq x y z
N MET A 1 62.60 -4.69 25.89
CA MET A 1 63.62 -5.71 26.22
C MET A 1 63.07 -6.63 27.30
N ASN A 2 63.42 -7.92 27.22
CA ASN A 2 63.11 -9.05 28.12
C ASN A 2 61.81 -9.85 27.89
N SER A 3 61.88 -10.66 26.83
CA SER A 3 61.72 -12.13 26.78
C SER A 3 61.03 -12.92 27.91
N ARG A 4 60.06 -13.74 27.43
CA ARG A 4 59.74 -15.16 27.72
C ARG A 4 59.33 -15.49 29.17
N VAL A 5 58.31 -16.32 29.39
CA VAL A 5 58.41 -17.79 29.34
C VAL A 5 57.03 -18.41 29.05
N ALA A 6 57.02 -19.42 28.18
CA ALA A 6 55.89 -20.33 27.93
C ALA A 6 56.06 -21.60 28.80
N ILE A 7 54.97 -22.08 29.40
CA ILE A 7 54.83 -23.46 29.92
C ILE A 7 53.38 -23.91 29.68
N ALA A 8 53.21 -25.03 28.97
CA ALA A 8 52.03 -25.90 28.93
C ALA A 8 52.49 -27.32 29.35
N PRO A 9 51.65 -28.35 29.60
CA PRO A 9 50.18 -28.48 29.68
C PRO A 9 49.76 -29.20 31.03
N PRO A 10 48.52 -29.71 31.25
CA PRO A 10 48.13 -31.02 30.70
C PRO A 10 46.66 -31.12 30.21
N GLN A 11 46.43 -32.10 29.35
CA GLN A 11 45.12 -32.55 28.87
C GLN A 11 44.39 -33.32 29.99
N LEU A 12 43.09 -33.07 30.16
CA LEU A 12 42.21 -33.88 31.01
C LEU A 12 40.89 -34.15 30.27
N SER A 13 40.76 -35.40 29.82
CA SER A 13 39.55 -36.00 29.29
C SER A 13 38.64 -36.46 30.42
N VAL A 14 37.44 -35.88 30.52
CA VAL A 14 36.31 -36.45 31.27
C VAL A 14 35.07 -35.98 30.50
N GLY A 15 34.38 -36.83 29.74
CA GLY A 15 33.45 -37.82 30.28
C GLY A 15 32.05 -37.19 30.39
N ARG A 16 31.38 -36.95 29.24
CA ARG A 16 29.98 -36.50 29.22
C ARG A 16 29.08 -37.68 29.63
N THR A 17 28.37 -37.56 30.74
CA THR A 17 27.26 -38.47 31.08
C THR A 17 25.92 -37.80 30.78
N ALA A 18 24.97 -38.62 30.31
CA ALA A 18 23.68 -38.21 29.74
C ALA A 18 22.63 -37.71 30.75
N ALA A 19 23.05 -37.28 31.94
CA ALA A 19 22.15 -36.91 33.03
C ALA A 19 21.94 -35.40 33.22
N ASP A 20 22.71 -34.54 32.53
CA ASP A 20 22.55 -33.07 32.62
C ASP A 20 21.59 -32.48 31.56
N VAL A 21 20.93 -33.34 30.77
CA VAL A 21 20.09 -32.91 29.63
C VAL A 21 18.60 -32.75 30.00
N PHE A 22 18.20 -33.03 31.24
CA PHE A 22 16.77 -33.16 31.61
C PHE A 22 16.21 -32.12 32.59
N LEU A 23 16.87 -30.96 32.76
CA LEU A 23 16.31 -29.84 33.52
C LEU A 23 16.44 -28.47 32.84
N PHE A 24 16.29 -28.44 31.51
CA PHE A 24 16.23 -27.20 30.72
C PHE A 24 15.09 -27.19 29.68
N VAL A 25 14.04 -28.01 29.87
CA VAL A 25 12.99 -28.21 28.86
C VAL A 25 11.60 -27.65 29.26
N LEU A 26 11.44 -26.97 30.39
CA LEU A 26 10.08 -26.51 30.80
C LEU A 26 9.90 -25.02 31.16
N PHE A 27 10.86 -24.14 30.88
CA PHE A 27 10.67 -22.68 31.06
C PHE A 27 11.42 -21.89 29.97
N GLY A 28 11.06 -22.10 28.70
CA GLY A 28 11.71 -21.41 27.58
C GLY A 28 10.80 -21.10 26.39
N LEU A 29 9.48 -21.06 26.58
CA LEU A 29 8.50 -20.94 25.47
C LEU A 29 7.46 -19.84 25.66
N ILE A 30 7.75 -18.82 26.47
CA ILE A 30 6.98 -17.56 26.48
C ILE A 30 7.98 -16.39 26.52
N ALA A 31 8.89 -16.34 25.54
CA ALA A 31 9.49 -15.08 25.15
C ALA A 31 8.53 -14.46 24.15
N ALA A 32 7.64 -13.63 24.68
CA ALA A 32 6.70 -12.84 23.92
C ALA A 32 7.41 -12.18 22.74
N CYS A 33 6.78 -12.21 21.57
CA CYS A 33 6.97 -11.21 20.53
C CYS A 33 6.53 -9.84 21.09
N THR A 34 7.29 -9.28 22.02
CA THR A 34 7.29 -7.85 22.24
C THR A 34 8.37 -7.30 21.33
N THR A 35 7.97 -6.90 20.12
CA THR A 35 8.72 -5.86 19.43
C THR A 35 8.63 -4.64 20.33
N THR A 36 9.61 -4.48 21.22
CA THR A 36 9.89 -3.20 21.84
C THR A 36 10.40 -2.31 20.73
N GLY A 37 9.44 -1.73 19.99
CA GLY A 37 9.66 -0.63 19.09
C GLY A 37 10.42 0.41 19.88
N THR A 38 11.63 0.69 19.43
CA THR A 38 12.50 1.68 20.02
C THR A 38 11.78 3.02 19.97
N ASP A 39 11.27 3.49 21.11
CA ASP A 39 10.93 4.91 21.31
C ASP A 39 12.15 5.73 20.89
N LYS A 40 12.05 6.49 19.79
CA LYS A 40 12.96 7.62 19.57
C LYS A 40 12.19 8.90 19.88
N PRO A 41 12.77 9.82 20.65
CA PRO A 41 12.06 10.93 21.29
C PRO A 41 11.60 12.07 20.35
N ASP A 42 11.90 11.99 19.05
CA ASP A 42 11.69 13.10 18.10
C ASP A 42 10.83 12.72 16.87
N TYR A 43 10.04 11.64 16.94
CA TYR A 43 9.08 11.33 15.87
C TYR A 43 7.68 11.09 16.46
N GLU A 44 6.68 11.70 15.83
CA GLU A 44 5.27 11.33 16.02
C GLU A 44 4.95 10.26 14.99
N LEU A 45 4.57 9.07 15.46
CA LEU A 45 4.04 8.00 14.62
C LEU A 45 2.63 8.43 14.18
N LEU A 46 2.51 8.93 12.95
CA LEU A 46 1.20 9.10 12.34
C LEU A 46 0.69 7.69 12.02
N GLU A 47 -0.30 7.23 12.80
CA GLU A 47 -1.07 6.05 12.46
C GLU A 47 -1.62 6.25 11.04
N PRO A 48 -1.16 5.49 10.03
CA PRO A 48 -1.81 5.54 8.73
C PRO A 48 -3.26 5.14 9.00
N SER A 49 -4.19 6.05 8.67
CA SER A 49 -5.61 5.80 8.86
C SER A 49 -5.91 4.41 8.33
N THR A 50 -6.33 3.56 9.26
CA THR A 50 -6.65 2.14 9.09
C THR A 50 -7.41 1.97 7.79
N MET A 51 -7.13 0.90 7.04
CA MET A 51 -7.75 0.63 5.72
C MET A 51 -9.23 1.04 5.74
N LEU A 52 -9.58 2.07 4.98
CA LEU A 52 -10.94 2.61 5.00
C LEU A 52 -11.86 1.57 4.38
N SER A 53 -12.89 1.17 5.13
CA SER A 53 -13.95 0.30 4.64
C SER A 53 -14.56 0.90 3.38
N ALA A 54 -14.62 0.11 2.32
CA ALA A 54 -15.11 0.57 1.04
C ALA A 54 -16.67 0.68 1.04
N PRO A 55 -17.31 1.49 0.17
CA PRO A 55 -18.77 1.72 0.20
C PRO A 55 -19.59 0.44 0.04
N GLU A 56 -20.86 0.46 0.47
CA GLU A 56 -21.76 -0.64 0.10
C GLU A 56 -22.12 -0.56 -1.39
N PRO A 57 -22.14 -1.70 -2.11
CA PRO A 57 -22.46 -1.74 -3.53
C PRO A 57 -23.93 -1.41 -3.79
N VAL A 58 -24.21 -0.73 -4.92
CA VAL A 58 -25.59 -0.51 -5.38
C VAL A 58 -26.02 -1.68 -6.26
N VAL A 59 -27.22 -2.21 -6.04
CA VAL A 59 -27.79 -3.45 -6.64
C VAL A 59 -28.14 -3.32 -8.15
N LEU A 60 -27.35 -2.60 -8.94
CA LEU A 60 -27.54 -2.50 -10.40
C LEU A 60 -26.85 -3.64 -11.17
N THR A 61 -26.04 -4.46 -10.47
CA THR A 61 -25.14 -5.46 -11.05
C THR A 61 -25.69 -6.89 -11.08
N GLU A 62 -26.88 -7.18 -10.54
CA GLU A 62 -27.41 -8.56 -10.47
C GLU A 62 -27.55 -9.25 -11.83
N ARG A 63 -27.52 -8.52 -12.96
CA ARG A 63 -27.53 -9.11 -14.30
C ARG A 63 -26.17 -9.64 -14.78
N TYR A 64 -25.05 -9.24 -14.17
CA TYR A 64 -23.69 -9.60 -14.61
C TYR A 64 -22.79 -10.14 -13.50
N TYR A 65 -23.02 -9.77 -12.24
CA TYR A 65 -22.21 -10.20 -11.10
C TYR A 65 -23.09 -10.69 -9.94
N SER A 66 -22.67 -11.75 -9.27
CA SER A 66 -23.31 -12.20 -8.03
C SER A 66 -22.99 -11.25 -6.88
N LYS A 67 -23.84 -11.22 -5.85
CA LYS A 67 -23.57 -10.48 -4.61
C LYS A 67 -22.26 -10.93 -3.95
N ASP A 68 -21.94 -12.21 -4.02
CA ASP A 68 -20.72 -12.78 -3.46
C ASP A 68 -19.47 -12.30 -4.22
N GLN A 69 -19.54 -12.18 -5.56
CA GLN A 69 -18.44 -11.62 -6.36
C GLN A 69 -18.18 -10.15 -5.99
N VAL A 70 -19.25 -9.36 -5.86
CA VAL A 70 -19.13 -7.94 -5.47
C VAL A 70 -18.60 -7.81 -4.04
N ALA A 71 -19.04 -8.65 -3.10
CA ALA A 71 -18.53 -8.68 -1.73
C ALA A 71 -17.06 -9.10 -1.67
N HIS A 72 -16.63 -10.07 -2.47
CA HIS A 72 -15.23 -10.46 -2.61
C HIS A 72 -14.39 -9.32 -3.18
N GLY A 73 -14.90 -8.62 -4.20
CA GLY A 73 -14.28 -7.43 -4.76
C GLY A 73 -14.08 -6.31 -3.75
N LYS A 74 -15.09 -6.05 -2.91
CA LYS A 74 -15.01 -5.09 -1.79
C LYS A 74 -13.86 -5.46 -0.85
N TYR A 75 -13.79 -6.72 -0.44
CA TYR A 75 -12.73 -7.24 0.42
C TYR A 75 -11.34 -7.03 -0.21
N LEU A 76 -11.19 -7.35 -1.50
CA LEU A 76 -9.93 -7.15 -2.22
C LEU A 76 -9.55 -5.68 -2.34
N VAL A 77 -10.49 -4.79 -2.66
CA VAL A 77 -10.24 -3.33 -2.77
C VAL A 77 -9.80 -2.74 -1.43
N GLU A 78 -10.36 -3.23 -0.32
CA GLU A 78 -9.92 -2.87 1.02
C GLU A 78 -8.52 -3.42 1.31
N LEU A 79 -8.29 -4.72 1.10
CA LEU A 79 -7.03 -5.41 1.34
C LEU A 79 -5.86 -4.82 0.54
N LEU A 80 -6.10 -4.46 -0.71
CA LEU A 80 -5.11 -3.85 -1.60
C LEU A 80 -4.93 -2.34 -1.37
N GLY A 81 -5.71 -1.76 -0.45
CA GLY A 81 -5.56 -0.39 0.03
C GLY A 81 -5.95 0.67 -0.98
N CYS A 82 -6.85 0.40 -1.93
CA CYS A 82 -7.19 1.38 -2.98
C CYS A 82 -7.72 2.70 -2.39
N SER A 83 -8.46 2.63 -1.29
CA SER A 83 -9.05 3.78 -0.60
C SER A 83 -8.02 4.72 0.02
N THR A 84 -6.78 4.26 0.26
CA THR A 84 -5.70 5.06 0.86
C THR A 84 -5.22 6.19 -0.05
N CYS A 85 -5.28 5.97 -1.36
CA CYS A 85 -4.88 6.96 -2.37
C CYS A 85 -6.11 7.54 -3.07
N HIS A 86 -7.11 6.72 -3.37
CA HIS A 86 -8.28 7.12 -4.15
C HIS A 86 -9.39 7.77 -3.31
N THR A 87 -9.08 8.33 -2.14
CA THR A 87 -10.04 9.08 -1.31
C THR A 87 -9.49 10.45 -0.99
N ASP A 88 -10.25 11.51 -1.24
CA ASP A 88 -9.81 12.88 -0.99
C ASP A 88 -9.46 13.07 0.49
N GLY A 89 -8.30 13.66 0.76
CA GLY A 89 -7.80 13.87 2.12
C GLY A 89 -7.19 12.64 2.81
N ALA A 90 -7.30 11.43 2.24
CA ALA A 90 -6.71 10.23 2.86
C ALA A 90 -5.18 10.28 2.89
N LEU A 91 -4.55 10.81 1.84
CA LEU A 91 -3.09 10.99 1.76
C LEU A 91 -2.50 11.92 2.84
N VAL A 92 -3.34 12.71 3.51
CA VAL A 92 -2.95 13.67 4.56
C VAL A 92 -3.61 13.37 5.90
N GLY A 93 -4.16 12.16 6.08
CA GLY A 93 -4.74 11.71 7.35
C GLY A 93 -6.10 12.34 7.70
N SER A 94 -6.77 12.99 6.74
CA SER A 94 -8.10 13.60 6.93
C SER A 94 -9.07 13.12 5.84
N PRO A 95 -9.39 11.82 5.79
CA PRO A 95 -10.18 11.25 4.70
C PRO A 95 -11.60 11.81 4.67
N ASN A 96 -12.03 12.29 3.51
CA ASN A 96 -13.41 12.67 3.25
C ASN A 96 -14.20 11.45 2.79
N LEU A 97 -14.96 10.84 3.71
CA LEU A 97 -15.74 9.64 3.42
C LEU A 97 -16.89 9.86 2.42
N HIS A 98 -17.34 11.10 2.20
CA HIS A 98 -18.26 11.43 1.10
C HIS A 98 -17.60 11.32 -0.28
N ARG A 99 -16.27 11.21 -0.33
CA ARG A 99 -15.44 11.02 -1.53
C ARG A 99 -14.62 9.72 -1.47
N LEU A 100 -15.11 8.75 -0.71
CA LEU A 100 -14.48 7.43 -0.62
C LEU A 100 -14.38 6.79 -2.02
N LEU A 101 -13.18 6.41 -2.42
CA LEU A 101 -12.84 5.90 -3.77
C LEU A 101 -13.10 6.90 -4.92
N ALA A 102 -13.44 8.17 -4.63
CA ALA A 102 -13.72 9.19 -5.63
C ALA A 102 -12.48 9.97 -6.10
N GLY A 103 -11.27 9.48 -5.82
CA GLY A 103 -10.00 10.13 -6.16
C GLY A 103 -9.58 11.21 -5.15
N SER A 104 -8.42 11.82 -5.38
CA SER A 104 -7.81 12.79 -4.47
C SER A 104 -7.37 14.07 -5.18
N ARG A 105 -7.63 15.22 -4.56
CA ARG A 105 -7.09 16.53 -5.00
C ARG A 105 -5.69 16.79 -4.49
N THR A 106 -5.26 16.06 -3.46
CA THR A 106 -3.86 16.00 -3.06
C THR A 106 -3.13 15.05 -3.99
N GLY A 107 -2.08 15.54 -4.62
CA GLY A 107 -1.25 14.78 -5.53
C GLY A 107 -0.16 14.00 -4.82
N ILE A 108 0.56 13.20 -5.60
CA ILE A 108 1.71 12.42 -5.19
C ILE A 108 2.86 12.83 -6.09
N ALA A 109 3.92 13.33 -5.47
CA ALA A 109 5.16 13.64 -6.17
C ALA A 109 5.83 12.36 -6.65
N PHE A 110 6.34 12.40 -7.88
CA PHE A 110 7.19 11.38 -8.46
C PHE A 110 8.44 12.04 -9.03
N SER A 111 9.59 11.52 -8.64
CA SER A 111 10.96 11.90 -8.96
C SER A 111 11.78 11.98 -7.67
N ASP A 112 13.09 12.13 -7.79
CA ASP A 112 13.95 12.38 -6.65
C ASP A 112 13.87 13.86 -6.23
N PRO A 113 13.33 14.16 -5.04
CA PRO A 113 13.22 15.53 -4.54
C PRO A 113 14.57 16.15 -4.16
N LEU A 114 15.64 15.36 -4.02
CA LEU A 114 16.98 15.84 -3.71
C LEU A 114 17.75 16.29 -4.95
N THR A 115 17.38 15.77 -6.13
CA THR A 115 18.02 16.13 -7.39
C THR A 115 17.15 17.01 -8.29
N GLN A 116 15.85 17.14 -7.99
CA GLN A 116 14.91 17.93 -8.78
C GLN A 116 14.19 18.98 -7.92
N SER A 117 14.37 20.26 -8.27
CA SER A 117 13.75 21.37 -7.54
C SER A 117 12.21 21.40 -7.68
N ASN A 118 11.66 20.82 -8.75
CA ASN A 118 10.23 20.71 -8.99
C ASN A 118 9.91 19.28 -9.43
N PRO A 119 9.38 18.41 -8.53
CA PRO A 119 9.01 17.06 -8.91
C PRO A 119 7.81 17.05 -9.87
N GLY A 120 7.61 15.94 -10.58
CA GLY A 120 6.33 15.70 -11.24
C GLY A 120 5.27 15.35 -10.19
N VAL A 121 3.99 15.59 -10.49
CA VAL A 121 2.88 15.26 -9.57
C VAL A 121 1.78 14.51 -10.31
N VAL A 122 1.29 13.42 -9.71
CA VAL A 122 0.11 12.68 -10.19
C VAL A 122 -1.01 12.72 -9.16
N PHE A 123 -2.24 12.61 -9.62
CA PHE A 123 -3.42 12.64 -8.76
C PHE A 123 -4.16 11.30 -8.90
N PRO A 124 -4.48 10.61 -7.80
CA PRO A 124 -5.31 9.40 -7.82
C PRO A 124 -6.67 9.69 -8.45
N GLY A 125 -7.03 8.92 -9.48
CA GLY A 125 -8.29 9.09 -10.23
C GLY A 125 -9.53 8.72 -9.43
N ASN A 126 -10.71 9.12 -9.91
CA ASN A 126 -11.97 8.70 -9.33
C ASN A 126 -12.34 7.29 -9.81
N LEU A 127 -12.50 6.34 -8.88
CA LEU A 127 -12.82 4.94 -9.16
C LEU A 127 -14.32 4.63 -9.10
N THR A 128 -15.16 5.62 -8.82
CA THR A 128 -16.62 5.43 -8.80
C THR A 128 -17.20 5.36 -10.21
N SER A 129 -18.42 4.85 -10.32
CA SER A 129 -19.17 4.72 -11.58
C SER A 129 -19.64 6.06 -12.19
N ASP A 130 -19.13 7.20 -11.73
CA ASP A 130 -19.43 8.51 -12.32
C ASP A 130 -18.92 8.59 -13.78
N PRO A 131 -19.78 8.93 -14.75
CA PRO A 131 -19.41 8.88 -16.17
C PRO A 131 -18.55 10.07 -16.63
N GLU A 132 -18.53 11.18 -15.89
CA GLU A 132 -17.81 12.39 -16.29
C GLU A 132 -16.40 12.45 -15.68
N THR A 133 -16.28 12.03 -14.43
CA THR A 133 -15.07 12.21 -13.62
C THR A 133 -14.47 10.90 -13.16
N GLY A 134 -15.25 9.81 -13.16
CA GLY A 134 -14.86 8.48 -12.70
C GLY A 134 -14.70 7.46 -13.83
N ILE A 135 -14.94 6.20 -13.49
CA ILE A 135 -14.80 5.05 -14.40
C ILE A 135 -16.14 4.62 -15.02
N GLY A 136 -17.19 5.45 -14.96
CA GLY A 136 -18.52 5.07 -15.46
C GLY A 136 -18.61 4.74 -16.96
N LEU A 137 -17.58 5.08 -17.73
CA LEU A 137 -17.45 4.73 -19.16
C LEU A 137 -16.52 3.53 -19.42
N TRP A 138 -15.86 3.02 -18.38
CA TRP A 138 -14.96 1.88 -18.48
C TRP A 138 -15.79 0.60 -18.44
N ASN A 139 -15.36 -0.40 -19.17
CA ASN A 139 -15.86 -1.76 -19.03
C ASN A 139 -14.96 -2.58 -18.08
N GLU A 140 -15.39 -3.81 -17.77
CA GLU A 140 -14.62 -4.73 -16.92
C GLU A 140 -13.18 -4.95 -17.42
N SER A 141 -13.01 -5.18 -18.73
CA SER A 141 -11.70 -5.45 -19.32
C SER A 141 -10.75 -4.26 -19.22
N ASP A 142 -11.25 -3.02 -19.26
CA ASP A 142 -10.42 -1.82 -19.07
C ASP A 142 -9.87 -1.74 -17.63
N ILE A 143 -10.68 -2.12 -16.64
CA ILE A 143 -10.25 -2.16 -15.23
C ILE A 143 -9.24 -3.28 -15.02
N ILE A 144 -9.49 -4.46 -15.59
CA ILE A 144 -8.55 -5.58 -15.52
C ILE A 144 -7.22 -5.20 -16.20
N GLU A 145 -7.25 -4.59 -17.38
CA GLU A 145 -6.05 -4.13 -18.09
C GLU A 145 -5.25 -3.13 -17.24
N MET A 146 -5.93 -2.19 -16.58
CA MET A 146 -5.30 -1.27 -15.63
C MET A 146 -4.61 -2.00 -14.48
N LEU A 147 -5.26 -2.99 -13.87
CA LEU A 147 -4.67 -3.78 -12.79
C LEU A 147 -3.46 -4.60 -13.27
N ARG A 148 -3.51 -5.10 -14.51
CA ARG A 148 -2.48 -5.97 -15.09
C ARG A 148 -1.26 -5.23 -15.60
N THR A 149 -1.46 -4.06 -16.19
CA THR A 149 -0.44 -3.37 -17.01
C THR A 149 -0.18 -1.94 -16.55
N GLY A 150 -1.05 -1.39 -15.70
CA GLY A 150 -1.05 0.01 -15.32
C GLY A 150 -1.49 0.94 -16.44
N VAL A 151 -2.09 0.45 -17.53
CA VAL A 151 -2.57 1.26 -18.65
C VAL A 151 -4.06 1.53 -18.49
N ASN A 152 -4.48 2.79 -18.63
CA ASN A 152 -5.92 3.14 -18.63
C ASN A 152 -6.58 2.91 -20.00
N GLN A 153 -7.91 2.99 -20.04
CA GLN A 153 -8.71 2.89 -21.29
C GLN A 153 -8.31 3.89 -22.39
N TYR A 154 -7.52 4.91 -22.07
CA TYR A 154 -7.01 5.91 -23.02
C TYR A 154 -5.56 5.63 -23.47
N GLY A 155 -5.01 4.46 -23.16
CA GLY A 155 -3.65 4.05 -23.51
C GLY A 155 -2.55 4.77 -22.71
N GLN A 156 -2.89 5.41 -21.60
CA GLN A 156 -1.92 6.12 -20.77
C GLN A 156 -1.43 5.22 -19.64
N HIS A 157 -0.12 5.04 -19.57
CA HIS A 157 0.50 4.42 -18.41
C HIS A 157 0.31 5.29 -17.17
N THR A 158 -0.23 4.68 -16.12
CA THR A 158 -0.07 5.16 -14.76
C THR A 158 1.42 5.20 -14.45
N LEU A 159 1.86 6.30 -13.87
CA LEU A 159 3.22 6.38 -13.35
C LEU A 159 3.32 5.39 -12.19
N SER A 160 4.52 4.86 -11.92
CA SER A 160 4.81 3.79 -10.94
C SER A 160 4.35 4.06 -9.50
N VAL A 161 3.71 5.20 -9.26
CA VAL A 161 3.01 5.56 -8.03
C VAL A 161 1.82 4.63 -7.77
N MET A 162 1.06 4.23 -8.79
CA MET A 162 0.08 3.17 -8.62
C MET A 162 0.82 1.82 -8.61
N PRO A 163 0.69 0.98 -7.56
CA PRO A 163 1.44 -0.26 -7.43
C PRO A 163 0.87 -1.40 -8.29
N TRP A 164 0.49 -1.12 -9.54
CA TRP A 164 -0.05 -2.10 -10.47
C TRP A 164 0.83 -3.36 -10.64
N PRO A 165 2.19 -3.32 -10.57
CA PRO A 165 2.98 -4.55 -10.69
C PRO A 165 2.72 -5.54 -9.53
N ALA A 166 2.28 -5.05 -8.37
CA ALA A 166 1.88 -5.88 -7.24
C ALA A 166 0.52 -6.56 -7.50
N TYR A 167 -0.36 -5.90 -8.26
CA TYR A 167 -1.68 -6.43 -8.64
C TYR A 167 -1.63 -7.28 -9.91
N ALA A 168 -0.58 -7.14 -10.73
CA ALA A 168 -0.50 -7.73 -12.05
C ALA A 168 -0.65 -9.26 -12.11
N LYS A 169 -0.50 -9.95 -10.98
CA LYS A 169 -0.57 -11.42 -10.86
C LYS A 169 -1.72 -11.94 -10.00
N ILE A 170 -2.69 -11.10 -9.61
CA ILE A 170 -3.92 -11.58 -8.97
C ILE A 170 -4.65 -12.60 -9.87
N THR A 171 -5.54 -13.42 -9.35
CA THR A 171 -6.28 -14.35 -10.23
C THR A 171 -7.24 -13.58 -11.13
N ASP A 172 -7.71 -14.19 -12.23
CA ASP A 172 -8.71 -13.54 -13.08
C ASP A 172 -10.02 -13.34 -12.32
N ASP A 173 -10.40 -14.30 -11.48
CA ASP A 173 -11.57 -14.19 -10.60
C ASP A 173 -11.46 -12.99 -9.63
N ASP A 174 -10.28 -12.77 -9.04
CA ASP A 174 -10.03 -11.61 -8.17
C ASP A 174 -10.09 -10.29 -8.95
N ALA A 175 -9.53 -10.25 -10.17
CA ALA A 175 -9.55 -9.07 -11.01
C ALA A 175 -10.98 -8.70 -11.44
N ILE A 176 -11.77 -9.70 -11.83
CA ILE A 176 -13.20 -9.57 -12.14
C ILE A 176 -13.98 -9.09 -10.91
N ALA A 177 -13.72 -9.67 -9.74
CA ALA A 177 -14.38 -9.27 -8.49
C ALA A 177 -14.09 -7.80 -8.15
N ILE A 178 -12.83 -7.36 -8.26
CA ILE A 178 -12.45 -5.95 -8.06
C ILE A 178 -13.21 -5.05 -9.05
N ALA A 179 -13.22 -5.40 -10.35
CA ALA A 179 -13.93 -4.63 -11.37
C ALA A 179 -15.44 -4.55 -11.09
N ALA A 180 -16.06 -5.69 -10.77
CA ALA A 180 -17.47 -5.78 -10.41
C ALA A 180 -17.81 -4.85 -9.24
N TYR A 181 -16.95 -4.84 -8.21
CA TYR A 181 -17.14 -3.98 -7.06
C TYR A 181 -17.01 -2.49 -7.41
N LEU A 182 -15.94 -2.09 -8.11
CA LEU A 182 -15.74 -0.69 -8.48
C LEU A 182 -16.87 -0.15 -9.38
N LEU A 183 -17.34 -0.95 -10.33
CA LEU A 183 -18.47 -0.60 -11.21
C LEU A 183 -19.81 -0.55 -10.46
N SER A 184 -19.93 -1.23 -9.31
CA SER A 184 -21.14 -1.20 -8.48
C SER A 184 -21.22 0.00 -7.53
N LEU A 185 -20.14 0.76 -7.38
CA LEU A 185 -20.08 1.90 -6.47
C LEU A 185 -21.11 2.97 -6.86
N PRO A 186 -21.71 3.67 -5.88
CA PRO A 186 -22.52 4.85 -6.19
C PRO A 186 -21.64 5.92 -6.89
N PRO A 187 -22.15 6.60 -7.92
CA PRO A 187 -21.38 7.61 -8.63
C PRO A 187 -21.14 8.82 -7.73
N VAL A 188 -19.88 9.27 -7.66
CA VAL A 188 -19.50 10.50 -6.96
C VAL A 188 -18.79 11.40 -7.96
N LYS A 189 -19.42 12.53 -8.31
CA LYS A 189 -18.79 13.52 -9.18
C LYS A 189 -17.67 14.24 -8.44
N HIS A 190 -16.43 14.00 -8.85
CA HIS A 190 -15.24 14.58 -8.24
C HIS A 190 -14.11 14.72 -9.26
N VAL A 191 -13.86 15.96 -9.69
CA VAL A 191 -12.78 16.27 -10.64
C VAL A 191 -11.45 16.33 -9.90
N VAL A 192 -10.52 15.48 -10.29
CA VAL A 192 -9.13 15.52 -9.80
C VAL A 192 -8.25 16.35 -10.73
N PRO A 193 -7.22 17.05 -10.22
CA PRO A 193 -6.33 17.84 -11.05
C PRO A 193 -5.57 17.01 -12.09
N ARG A 194 -5.12 17.67 -13.16
CA ARG A 194 -4.26 17.03 -14.18
C ARG A 194 -2.84 16.84 -13.64
N LYS A 195 -2.18 15.76 -14.08
CA LYS A 195 -0.77 15.50 -13.75
C LYS A 195 0.13 16.68 -14.12
N VAL A 196 1.06 17.01 -13.22
CA VAL A 196 2.10 18.02 -13.41
C VAL A 196 3.36 17.32 -13.90
N ARG A 197 3.99 17.85 -14.96
CA ARG A 197 5.25 17.31 -15.50
C ARG A 197 6.42 17.68 -14.59
N PRO A 198 7.45 16.82 -14.46
CA PRO A 198 8.68 17.18 -13.77
C PRO A 198 9.27 18.50 -14.30
N GLY A 199 9.84 19.30 -13.40
CA GLY A 199 10.37 20.63 -13.70
C GLY A 199 9.33 21.76 -13.70
N LYS A 200 8.03 21.44 -13.68
CA LYS A 200 6.96 22.44 -13.49
C LYS A 200 6.50 22.46 -12.04
N ARG A 201 6.31 23.67 -11.50
CA ARG A 201 5.76 23.85 -10.16
C ARG A 201 4.28 23.43 -10.15
N SER A 202 3.88 22.64 -9.17
CA SER A 202 2.47 22.33 -8.91
C SER A 202 1.76 23.54 -8.28
N GLU A 203 0.54 23.80 -8.72
CA GLU A 203 -0.39 24.76 -8.07
C GLU A 203 -1.29 24.08 -7.03
N TYR A 204 -1.24 22.74 -6.95
CA TYR A 204 -2.02 21.92 -6.02
C TYR A 204 -1.12 21.30 -4.97
N ASP A 205 -1.70 20.99 -3.80
CA ASP A 205 -1.02 20.28 -2.72
C ASP A 205 -0.62 18.87 -3.13
N PHE A 206 0.51 18.40 -2.62
CA PHE A 206 1.00 17.04 -2.88
C PHE A 206 1.85 16.51 -1.74
N VAL A 207 1.92 15.18 -1.64
CA VAL A 207 2.78 14.44 -0.70
C VAL A 207 3.95 13.78 -1.45
N HIS A 208 5.02 13.46 -0.73
CA HIS A 208 6.11 12.62 -1.25
C HIS A 208 6.03 11.24 -0.58
N PHE A 209 5.95 10.16 -1.37
CA PHE A 209 6.16 8.81 -0.84
C PHE A 209 7.65 8.50 -0.83
N GLY A 210 8.21 8.24 0.36
CA GLY A 210 9.60 7.87 0.50
C GLY A 210 9.89 7.22 1.85
N VAL A 211 10.72 6.19 1.84
CA VAL A 211 11.41 5.68 3.04
C VAL A 211 12.59 6.62 3.29
N TYR A 212 12.40 7.65 4.11
CA TYR A 212 13.50 8.53 4.49
C TYR A 212 14.45 7.77 5.42
N ARG A 213 15.51 7.17 4.88
CA ARG A 213 16.68 6.76 5.67
C ARG A 213 17.63 7.95 5.77
N LYS A 214 17.71 8.56 6.95
CA LYS A 214 18.80 9.48 7.30
C LYS A 214 20.12 8.73 7.10
N SER A 215 20.97 9.14 6.15
CA SER A 215 22.36 8.68 6.15
C SER A 215 23.07 9.35 7.33
N LYS A 216 23.82 8.55 8.10
CA LYS A 216 25.03 9.06 8.72
C LYS A 216 26.13 9.02 7.66
#